data_AF-A0A9Q3IB32-F1
#
_entry.id   AF-A0A9Q3IB32-F1
#
_cell.length_a   1.000
_cell.length_b   1.000
_cell.length_c   1.000
_cell.angle_alpha   90.00
_cell.angle_beta   90.00
_cell.angle_gamma   90.00
#
_symmetry.space_group_name_H-M   'P 1'
#
loop_
_entity.id
_entity.type
_entity.pdbx_description
1 polymer ?
#
loop_
_entity_poly.entity_id
_entity_poly.type
_entity_poly.pdbx_seq_one_letter_code
_entity_poly.pdbx_strand_id
1 'polypeptide(L)'
;MKTPNRHMLRWQIAIQEYRGNMTVVHKDGNIHKNADGLRRWPLPSNIENPAYVPEEASPQIPMEGISVTDLNTTFFEEERNSYTQDKNCSILFQLLTKDCKDNSLIHALDEIWKKSYDEGIFHLLDGIIYHRTKHTCVITVVERSLINLVLKEWHESPFSGHLSEDRRREKIKTCICWPMWQNNVAYYCKTCDRCQKANKSTGKRLGNMINIQEPKTPWNIVHMD
;
A
#
# COMPACT_ATOMS: atom_id res chain seq x y z
N MET A 1 12.76 -29.83 9.39
CA MET A 1 13.14 -28.56 10.04
C MET A 1 11.86 -27.78 10.35
N LYS A 2 11.63 -27.37 11.60
CA LYS A 2 10.46 -26.53 11.93
C LYS A 2 10.61 -25.18 11.24
N THR A 3 9.55 -24.70 10.60
CA THR A 3 9.52 -23.35 10.03
C THR A 3 9.76 -22.34 11.15
N PRO A 4 10.65 -21.33 10.97
CA PRO A 4 10.89 -20.34 11.99
C PRO A 4 9.57 -19.59 12.25
N ASN A 5 9.21 -19.43 13.52
CA ASN A 5 8.12 -18.56 13.91
C ASN A 5 8.35 -17.16 13.31
N ARG A 6 7.30 -16.47 12.84
CA ARG A 6 7.37 -15.11 12.27
C ARG A 6 8.21 -14.15 13.12
N HIS A 7 8.16 -14.30 14.44
CA HIS A 7 9.00 -13.53 15.35
C HIS A 7 10.50 -13.83 15.17
N MET A 8 10.89 -15.11 15.10
CA MET A 8 12.27 -15.52 14.82
C MET A 8 12.75 -15.04 13.46
N LEU A 9 11.88 -15.08 12.44
CA LEU A 9 12.24 -14.62 11.08
C LEU A 9 12.61 -13.14 11.07
N ARG A 10 11.84 -12.28 11.79
CA ARG A 10 12.16 -10.85 11.90
C ARG A 10 13.51 -10.61 12.55
N TRP A 11 13.82 -11.34 13.63
CA TRP A 11 15.13 -11.25 14.27
C TRP A 11 16.26 -11.77 13.40
N GLN A 12 16.03 -12.83 12.63
CA GLN A 12 17.02 -13.34 11.68
C GLN A 12 17.38 -12.33 10.60
N ILE A 13 16.38 -11.62 10.05
CA ILE A 13 16.58 -10.56 9.06
C ILE A 13 17.35 -9.39 9.69
N ALA A 14 16.92 -8.92 10.86
CA ALA A 14 17.59 -7.80 11.55
C ALA A 14 19.05 -8.13 11.93
N ILE A 15 19.33 -9.36 12.36
CA ILE A 15 20.69 -9.80 12.71
C ILE A 15 21.55 -10.04 11.46
N GLN A 16 20.94 -10.38 10.32
CA GLN A 16 21.66 -10.59 9.06
C GLN A 16 22.41 -9.34 8.59
N GLU A 17 21.87 -8.15 8.82
CA GLU A 17 22.50 -6.87 8.47
C GLU A 17 23.88 -6.69 9.14
N TYR A 18 24.06 -7.25 10.34
CA TYR A 18 25.28 -7.08 11.14
C TYR A 18 26.26 -8.24 10.99
N ARG A 19 25.95 -9.28 10.19
CA ARG A 19 26.78 -10.49 10.09
C ARG A 19 28.22 -10.25 9.64
N GLY A 20 28.47 -9.21 8.83
CA GLY A 20 29.81 -8.87 8.37
C GLY A 20 30.68 -8.18 9.43
N ASN A 21 30.07 -7.50 10.42
CA ASN A 21 30.74 -6.59 11.34
C ASN A 21 30.43 -6.87 12.83
N MET A 22 29.79 -8.00 13.17
CA MET A 22 29.51 -8.37 14.57
C MET A 22 30.37 -9.53 15.04
N THR A 23 30.76 -9.47 16.32
CA THR A 23 31.43 -10.56 17.04
C THR A 23 30.52 -11.04 18.16
N VAL A 24 30.08 -12.30 18.09
CA VAL A 24 29.25 -12.90 19.14
C VAL A 24 30.16 -13.37 20.27
N VAL A 25 30.07 -12.71 21.43
CA VAL A 25 30.83 -13.09 22.63
C VAL A 25 29.89 -13.80 23.60
N HIS A 26 30.22 -15.03 23.97
CA HIS A 26 29.50 -15.77 25.00
C HIS A 26 29.72 -15.11 26.36
N LYS A 27 28.64 -14.85 27.10
CA LYS A 27 28.69 -14.53 28.52
C LYS A 27 28.05 -15.67 29.28
N ASP A 28 28.84 -16.35 30.11
CA ASP A 28 28.33 -17.39 30.99
C ASP A 28 27.20 -16.82 31.85
N GLY A 29 26.04 -17.45 31.79
CA GLY A 29 24.87 -17.03 32.55
C GLY A 29 25.15 -17.23 34.04
N ASN A 30 25.06 -16.16 34.83
CA ASN A 30 25.09 -16.26 36.28
C ASN A 30 23.79 -16.95 36.72
N ILE A 31 23.90 -18.11 37.37
CA ILE A 31 22.77 -18.97 37.76
C ILE A 31 21.76 -18.15 38.58
N HIS A 32 20.67 -17.76 37.91
CA HIS A 32 19.41 -17.24 38.45
C HIS A 32 19.48 -16.24 39.63
N LYS A 33 19.75 -14.96 39.37
CA LYS A 33 19.36 -13.87 40.30
C LYS A 33 18.67 -12.65 39.70
N ASN A 34 18.52 -12.55 38.38
CA ASN A 34 17.63 -11.59 37.77
C ASN A 34 16.66 -12.35 36.86
N ALA A 35 15.56 -12.82 37.45
CA ALA A 35 14.34 -12.90 36.66
C ALA A 35 14.05 -11.46 36.20
N ASP A 36 14.22 -11.21 34.90
CA ASP A 36 13.97 -9.91 34.30
C ASP A 36 12.47 -9.59 34.43
N GLY A 37 12.13 -8.83 35.47
CA GLY A 37 10.80 -8.27 35.70
C GLY A 37 10.49 -7.07 34.80
N LEU A 38 11.38 -6.64 33.90
CA LEU A 38 11.19 -5.47 33.06
C LEU A 38 10.63 -5.83 31.68
N ARG A 39 9.42 -6.39 31.59
CA ARG A 39 8.60 -6.27 30.35
C ARG A 39 7.09 -6.17 30.58
N ARG A 40 6.62 -5.51 31.66
CA ARG A 40 5.19 -5.15 31.81
C ARG A 40 4.90 -3.77 32.41
N TRP A 41 5.89 -2.89 32.51
CA TRP A 41 5.65 -1.49 32.85
C TRP A 41 5.91 -0.62 31.62
N PRO A 42 4.89 -0.33 30.78
CA PRO A 42 5.08 0.61 29.68
C PRO A 42 5.47 1.95 30.30
N LEU A 43 6.71 2.39 30.03
CA LEU A 43 7.11 3.74 30.37
C LEU A 43 6.26 4.72 29.55
N PRO A 44 5.94 5.91 30.09
CA PRO A 44 5.33 6.97 29.32
C PRO A 44 6.13 7.24 28.04
N SER A 45 5.44 7.54 26.94
CA SER A 45 6.07 7.93 25.67
C SER A 45 6.54 9.38 25.73
N ASN A 46 7.47 9.70 26.64
CA ASN A 46 8.04 11.03 26.84
C ASN A 46 9.55 11.02 26.55
N ILE A 47 10.18 12.21 26.46
CA ILE A 47 11.61 12.38 26.13
C ILE A 47 12.55 11.61 27.08
N GLU A 48 12.12 11.35 28.31
CA GLU A 48 12.88 10.58 29.30
C GLU A 48 12.93 9.07 29.00
N ASN A 49 12.01 8.57 28.15
CA ASN A 49 12.02 7.19 27.72
C ASN A 49 13.09 6.99 26.63
N PRO A 50 14.09 6.10 26.84
CA PRO A 50 15.14 5.86 25.85
C PRO A 50 14.64 5.28 24.52
N ALA A 51 13.40 4.78 24.48
CA ALA A 51 12.73 4.33 23.25
C ALA A 51 11.76 5.39 22.65
N TYR A 52 11.75 6.62 23.18
CA TYR A 52 10.95 7.71 22.66
C TYR A 52 11.42 8.11 21.26
N VAL A 53 10.50 8.07 20.31
CA VAL A 53 10.71 8.58 18.96
C VAL A 53 9.86 9.85 18.84
N PRO A 54 10.48 11.03 18.64
CA PRO A 54 9.73 12.27 18.41
C PRO A 54 8.79 12.12 17.21
N GLU A 55 7.54 12.59 17.32
CA GLU A 55 6.57 12.54 16.20
C GLU A 55 7.07 13.28 14.94
N GLU A 56 7.94 14.29 15.11
CA GLU A 56 8.52 15.07 14.01
C GLU A 56 9.76 14.42 13.38
N ALA A 57 10.35 13.40 14.01
CA ALA A 57 11.37 12.60 13.37
C ALA A 57 10.66 11.69 12.36
N SER A 58 10.30 12.25 11.20
CA SER A 58 9.90 11.48 10.03
C SER A 58 10.94 10.37 9.89
N PRO A 59 10.58 9.11 10.16
CA PRO A 59 11.58 8.06 10.15
C PRO A 59 12.24 8.13 8.78
N GLN A 60 13.57 8.16 8.77
CA GLN A 60 14.32 7.85 7.56
C GLN A 60 14.00 6.39 7.28
N ILE A 61 12.84 6.17 6.65
CA ILE A 61 12.47 4.86 6.19
C ILE A 61 13.46 4.63 5.07
N PRO A 62 14.36 3.64 5.20
CA PRO A 62 15.17 3.24 4.08
C PRO A 62 14.20 3.02 2.93
N MET A 63 14.58 3.45 1.72
CA MET A 63 13.86 2.98 0.55
C MET A 63 14.01 1.46 0.54
N GLU A 64 13.10 0.78 1.20
CA GLU A 64 12.70 -0.60 0.95
C GLU A 64 12.04 -0.52 -0.43
N GLY A 65 12.87 -0.22 -1.43
CA GLY A 65 12.54 -0.52 -2.80
C GLY A 65 12.12 -1.98 -2.75
N ILE A 66 11.10 -2.31 -3.54
CA ILE A 66 11.01 -3.67 -4.06
C ILE A 66 12.45 -4.06 -4.37
N SER A 67 12.95 -5.18 -3.83
CA SER A 67 14.21 -5.74 -4.32
C SER A 67 13.94 -6.09 -5.78
N VAL A 68 14.03 -5.08 -6.65
CA VAL A 68 13.81 -5.15 -8.09
C VAL A 68 15.10 -5.72 -8.66
N THR A 69 15.47 -6.91 -8.20
CA THR A 69 16.60 -7.63 -8.76
C THR A 69 16.21 -8.29 -10.09
N ASP A 70 14.91 -8.30 -10.44
CA ASP A 70 14.38 -9.04 -11.58
C ASP A 70 13.53 -8.21 -12.58
N LEU A 71 13.43 -6.88 -12.48
CA LEU A 71 12.87 -6.12 -13.61
C LEU A 71 13.97 -5.89 -14.65
N ASN A 72 13.64 -6.27 -15.89
CA ASN A 72 14.53 -6.07 -17.03
C ASN A 72 14.83 -4.57 -17.18
N THR A 73 16.05 -4.21 -17.57
CA THR A 73 16.44 -2.80 -17.82
C THR A 73 15.48 -2.12 -18.80
N THR A 74 14.92 -2.90 -19.73
CA THR A 74 13.89 -2.46 -20.68
C THR A 74 12.67 -1.83 -19.99
N PHE A 75 12.25 -2.32 -18.81
CA PHE A 75 11.13 -1.77 -18.06
C PHE A 75 11.39 -0.32 -17.65
N PHE A 76 12.57 -0.04 -17.09
CA PHE A 76 12.92 1.31 -16.64
C PHE A 76 13.12 2.27 -17.81
N GLU A 77 13.62 1.78 -18.95
CA GLU A 77 13.72 2.55 -20.19
C GLU A 77 12.34 2.91 -20.75
N GLU A 78 11.43 1.94 -20.81
CA GLU A 78 10.03 2.15 -21.22
C GLU A 78 9.32 3.16 -20.31
N GLU A 79 9.47 3.02 -18.99
CA GLU A 79 8.84 3.93 -18.04
C GLU A 79 9.39 5.35 -18.18
N ARG A 80 10.71 5.51 -18.32
CA ARG A 80 11.33 6.82 -18.54
C ARG A 80 10.83 7.48 -19.83
N ASN A 81 10.69 6.70 -20.90
CA ASN A 81 10.14 7.19 -22.16
C ASN A 81 8.66 7.61 -22.00
N SER A 82 7.89 6.91 -21.16
CA SER A 82 6.48 7.23 -20.92
C SER A 82 6.28 8.63 -20.31
N TYR A 83 7.22 9.12 -19.49
CA TYR A 83 7.15 10.46 -18.89
C TYR A 83 7.16 11.59 -19.91
N THR A 84 7.72 11.35 -21.11
CA THR A 84 7.70 12.35 -22.19
C THR A 84 6.30 12.55 -22.78
N GLN A 85 5.44 11.54 -22.66
CA GLN A 85 4.08 11.56 -23.21
C GLN A 85 3.08 12.18 -22.23
N ASP A 86 3.33 12.10 -20.93
CA ASP A 86 2.49 12.69 -19.90
C ASP A 86 2.94 14.13 -19.57
N LYS A 87 2.00 15.08 -19.69
CA LYS A 87 2.23 16.50 -19.41
C LYS A 87 2.79 16.72 -18.00
N ASN A 88 2.19 16.12 -16.98
CA ASN A 88 2.57 16.38 -15.59
C ASN A 88 3.91 15.74 -15.23
N CYS A 89 4.17 14.51 -15.70
CA CYS A 89 5.46 13.86 -15.48
C CYS A 89 6.60 14.53 -16.22
N SER A 90 6.39 15.02 -17.43
CA SER A 90 7.39 15.82 -18.16
C SER A 90 7.75 17.10 -17.39
N ILE A 91 6.75 17.80 -16.86
CA ILE A 91 6.95 19.00 -16.03
C ILE A 91 7.67 18.63 -14.72
N LEU A 92 7.24 17.58 -14.02
CA LEU A 92 7.88 17.11 -12.79
C LEU A 92 9.33 16.69 -13.02
N PHE A 93 9.61 15.97 -14.11
CA PHE A 93 10.96 15.57 -14.46
C PHE A 93 11.86 16.80 -14.62
N GLN A 94 11.39 17.84 -15.33
CA GLN A 94 12.13 19.09 -15.48
C GLN A 94 12.32 19.83 -14.15
N LEU A 95 11.27 19.90 -13.33
CA LEU A 95 11.31 20.54 -12.01
C LEU A 95 12.27 19.83 -11.04
N LEU A 96 12.30 18.50 -11.05
CA LEU A 96 13.13 17.69 -10.16
C LEU A 96 14.58 17.55 -10.66
N THR A 97 14.82 17.72 -11.96
CA THR A 97 16.17 17.74 -12.54
C THR A 97 16.86 19.08 -12.30
N LYS A 98 16.09 20.18 -12.28
CA LYS A 98 16.61 21.51 -11.99
C LYS A 98 16.69 21.70 -10.48
N ASP A 99 17.83 22.17 -9.98
CA ASP A 99 17.99 22.55 -8.56
C ASP A 99 17.25 23.87 -8.20
N CYS A 100 16.35 24.38 -9.05
CA CYS A 100 15.68 25.66 -8.87
C CYS A 100 14.16 25.57 -9.02
N LYS A 101 13.43 26.34 -8.19
CA LYS A 101 11.96 26.42 -8.22
C LYS A 101 11.52 27.33 -9.37
N ASP A 102 11.04 26.73 -10.46
CA ASP A 102 10.43 27.45 -11.57
C ASP A 102 8.91 27.56 -11.38
N ASN A 103 8.44 28.74 -10.95
CA ASN A 103 7.02 28.97 -10.68
C ASN A 103 6.14 28.77 -11.93
N SER A 104 6.66 29.04 -13.13
CA SER A 104 5.89 28.89 -14.36
C SER A 104 5.51 27.43 -14.62
N LEU A 105 6.47 26.53 -14.43
CA LEU A 105 6.29 25.09 -14.54
C LEU A 105 5.37 24.54 -13.43
N ILE A 106 5.54 25.03 -12.20
CA ILE A 106 4.68 24.63 -11.07
C ILE A 106 3.20 24.99 -11.33
N HIS A 107 2.93 26.15 -11.94
CA HIS A 107 1.57 26.56 -12.32
C HIS A 107 0.98 25.76 -13.49
N ALA A 108 1.80 25.11 -14.30
CA ALA A 108 1.35 24.27 -15.41
C ALA A 108 0.92 22.87 -14.97
N LEU A 109 1.30 22.41 -13.76
CA LEU A 109 0.85 21.16 -13.17
C LEU A 109 -0.64 21.18 -12.85
N ASP A 110 -1.31 20.05 -13.06
CA ASP A 110 -2.69 19.89 -12.61
C ASP A 110 -2.75 19.89 -11.06
N GLU A 111 -3.88 20.30 -10.48
CA GLU A 111 -3.99 20.57 -9.04
C GLU A 111 -3.54 19.42 -8.13
N ILE A 112 -3.87 18.18 -8.48
CA ILE A 112 -3.51 16.99 -7.70
C ILE A 112 -1.99 16.80 -7.65
N TRP A 113 -1.32 17.01 -8.78
CA TRP A 113 0.14 16.88 -8.91
C TRP A 113 0.85 18.05 -8.25
N LYS A 114 0.33 19.27 -8.45
CA LYS A 114 0.88 20.48 -7.83
C LYS A 114 0.86 20.38 -6.30
N LYS A 115 -0.27 19.97 -5.71
CA LYS A 115 -0.38 19.78 -4.27
C LYS A 115 0.65 18.78 -3.75
N SER A 116 0.78 17.65 -4.44
CA SER A 116 1.75 16.61 -4.11
C SER A 116 3.20 17.12 -4.21
N TYR A 117 3.51 17.89 -5.25
CA TYR A 117 4.82 18.51 -5.43
C TYR A 117 5.14 19.53 -4.32
N ASP A 118 4.19 20.40 -3.97
CA ASP A 118 4.36 21.40 -2.91
C ASP A 118 4.56 20.75 -1.53
N GLU A 119 3.98 19.57 -1.30
CA GLU A 119 4.21 18.73 -0.11
C GLU A 119 5.62 18.07 -0.10
N GLY A 120 6.38 18.17 -1.19
CA GLY A 120 7.75 17.63 -1.28
C GLY A 120 7.83 16.12 -1.38
N ILE A 121 6.76 15.46 -1.86
CA ILE A 121 6.66 14.00 -1.87
C ILE A 121 7.29 13.33 -3.10
N PHE A 122 7.63 14.10 -4.13
CA PHE A 122 8.26 13.55 -5.33
C PHE A 122 9.78 13.64 -5.26
N HIS A 123 10.45 12.57 -5.71
CA HIS A 123 11.90 12.50 -5.82
C HIS A 123 12.31 11.92 -7.16
N LEU A 124 13.38 12.44 -7.75
CA LEU A 124 13.96 11.90 -8.98
C LEU A 124 15.21 11.10 -8.63
N LEU A 125 15.25 9.83 -9.03
CA LEU A 125 16.41 8.96 -8.85
C LEU A 125 16.58 8.12 -10.11
N ASP A 126 17.78 8.12 -10.69
CA ASP A 126 18.11 7.39 -11.92
C ASP A 126 17.09 7.62 -13.05
N GLY A 127 16.63 8.87 -13.20
CA GLY A 127 15.65 9.26 -14.21
C GLY A 127 14.23 8.69 -13.99
N ILE A 128 13.96 8.14 -12.81
CA ILE A 128 12.64 7.62 -12.41
C ILE A 128 12.06 8.51 -11.31
N ILE A 129 10.75 8.81 -11.44
CA ILE A 129 10.04 9.64 -10.47
C ILE A 129 9.49 8.72 -9.38
N TYR A 130 9.91 8.93 -8.15
CA TYR A 130 9.41 8.25 -6.96
C TYR A 130 8.44 9.15 -6.20
N HIS A 131 7.46 8.52 -5.56
CA HIS A 131 6.49 9.15 -4.69
C HIS A 131 6.63 8.61 -3.27
N ARG A 132 7.01 9.49 -2.35
CA ARG A 132 7.26 9.19 -0.96
C ARG A 132 6.07 9.55 -0.09
N THR A 133 5.56 8.58 0.66
CA THR A 133 4.62 8.84 1.74
C THR A 133 5.32 8.71 3.09
N LYS A 134 4.57 8.92 4.18
CA LYS A 134 5.05 8.71 5.55
C LYS A 134 5.67 7.34 5.80
N HIS A 135 5.30 6.30 5.04
CA HIS A 135 5.68 4.91 5.30
C HIS A 135 6.23 4.16 4.08
N THR A 136 6.15 4.72 2.87
CA THR A 136 6.49 4.03 1.62
C THR A 136 7.18 4.96 0.64
N CYS A 137 8.01 4.41 -0.23
CA CYS A 137 8.56 5.10 -1.39
C CYS A 137 8.31 4.20 -2.61
N VAL A 138 7.55 4.68 -3.59
CA VAL A 138 7.08 3.86 -4.71
C VAL A 138 7.31 4.57 -6.04
N ILE A 139 7.45 3.80 -7.12
CA ILE A 139 7.62 4.37 -8.47
C ILE A 139 6.31 5.02 -8.93
N THR A 140 6.43 6.18 -9.58
CA THR A 140 5.32 6.87 -10.24
C THR A 140 5.18 6.36 -11.66
N VAL A 141 4.02 5.79 -11.97
CA VAL A 141 3.70 5.24 -13.29
C VAL A 141 2.64 6.07 -13.98
N VAL A 142 2.78 6.29 -15.29
CA VAL A 142 1.76 6.98 -16.10
C VAL A 142 1.26 6.18 -17.29
N GLU A 143 2.01 5.17 -17.71
CA GLU A 143 1.67 4.38 -18.88
C GLU A 143 0.43 3.51 -18.61
N ARG A 144 -0.63 3.71 -19.42
CA ARG A 144 -1.93 3.06 -19.17
C ARG A 144 -1.87 1.55 -19.31
N SER A 145 -1.02 1.02 -20.19
CA SER A 145 -0.85 -0.42 -20.40
C SER A 145 -0.32 -1.08 -19.13
N LEU A 146 0.71 -0.49 -18.53
CA LEU A 146 1.34 -0.92 -17.30
C LEU A 146 0.38 -0.78 -16.12
N ILE A 147 -0.35 0.33 -16.02
CA ILE A 147 -1.41 0.48 -14.99
C ILE A 147 -2.43 -0.66 -15.12
N ASN A 148 -2.90 -0.96 -16.33
CA ASN A 148 -3.85 -2.04 -16.55
C ASN A 148 -3.25 -3.42 -16.27
N LEU A 149 -1.98 -3.64 -16.61
CA LEU A 149 -1.24 -4.87 -16.33
C LEU A 149 -1.11 -5.08 -14.82
N VAL A 150 -0.71 -4.04 -14.08
CA VAL A 150 -0.62 -4.05 -12.61
C VAL A 150 -2.00 -4.34 -12.01
N LEU A 151 -3.05 -3.64 -12.43
CA LEU A 151 -4.41 -3.89 -11.94
C LEU A 151 -4.85 -5.34 -12.20
N LYS A 152 -4.53 -5.88 -13.39
CA LYS A 152 -4.84 -7.25 -13.77
C LYS A 152 -4.07 -8.27 -12.94
N GLU A 153 -2.75 -8.18 -12.89
CA GLU A 153 -1.90 -9.09 -12.11
C GLU A 153 -2.32 -9.12 -10.64
N TRP A 154 -2.59 -7.95 -10.06
CA TRP A 154 -2.92 -7.87 -8.64
C TRP A 154 -4.35 -8.30 -8.33
N HIS A 155 -5.25 -8.29 -9.31
CA HIS A 155 -6.62 -8.74 -9.12
C HIS A 155 -6.80 -10.22 -9.48
N GLU A 156 -6.37 -10.59 -10.68
CA GLU A 156 -6.69 -11.85 -11.36
C GLU A 156 -5.64 -12.93 -11.15
N SER A 157 -4.46 -12.59 -10.60
CA SER A 157 -3.43 -13.59 -10.33
C SER A 157 -4.00 -14.73 -9.49
N PRO A 158 -3.65 -15.99 -9.80
CA PRO A 158 -4.07 -17.17 -9.02
C PRO A 158 -3.79 -17.03 -7.53
N PHE A 159 -2.74 -16.28 -7.16
CA PHE A 159 -2.32 -16.04 -5.78
C PHE A 159 -3.06 -14.87 -5.11
N SER A 160 -3.73 -14.02 -5.89
CA SER A 160 -4.44 -12.82 -5.42
C SER A 160 -5.92 -13.06 -5.16
N GLY A 161 -6.48 -14.19 -5.59
CA GLY A 161 -7.78 -14.71 -5.13
C GLY A 161 -8.98 -13.77 -5.27
N HIS A 162 -8.95 -12.79 -6.18
CA HIS A 162 -9.99 -11.76 -6.30
C HIS A 162 -10.34 -11.06 -4.97
N LEU A 163 -9.33 -10.83 -4.11
CA LEU A 163 -9.49 -10.25 -2.76
C LEU A 163 -10.29 -8.93 -2.77
N SER A 164 -10.89 -8.57 -1.63
CA SER A 164 -11.63 -7.31 -1.48
C SER A 164 -10.80 -6.09 -1.88
N GLU A 165 -11.51 -5.03 -2.29
CA GLU A 165 -10.92 -3.76 -2.71
C GLU A 165 -9.92 -3.20 -1.68
N ASP A 166 -10.28 -3.22 -0.40
CA ASP A 166 -9.41 -2.69 0.67
C ASP A 166 -8.08 -3.43 0.78
N ARG A 167 -8.11 -4.76 0.65
CA ARG A 167 -6.88 -5.57 0.64
C ARG A 167 -6.02 -5.28 -0.58
N ARG A 168 -6.63 -4.94 -1.72
CA ARG A 168 -5.90 -4.52 -2.92
C ARG A 168 -5.28 -3.14 -2.76
N ARG A 169 -5.98 -2.20 -2.12
CA ARG A 169 -5.45 -0.85 -1.87
C ARG A 169 -4.21 -0.86 -1.00
N GLU A 170 -4.23 -1.60 0.11
CA GLU A 170 -3.06 -1.75 0.99
C GLU A 170 -1.83 -2.27 0.25
N LYS A 171 -2.08 -3.20 -0.66
CA LYS A 171 -1.08 -3.84 -1.50
C LYS A 171 -0.47 -2.88 -2.53
N ILE A 172 -1.30 -2.24 -3.36
CA ILE A 172 -0.85 -1.33 -4.42
C ILE A 172 -0.11 -0.11 -3.85
N LYS A 173 -0.60 0.43 -2.73
CA LYS A 173 -0.01 1.59 -2.03
C LYS A 173 1.46 1.40 -1.67
N THR A 174 1.92 0.15 -1.52
CA THR A 174 3.30 -0.18 -1.15
C THR A 174 4.23 -0.42 -2.34
N CYS A 175 3.72 -0.45 -3.58
CA CYS A 175 4.53 -0.81 -4.74
C CYS A 175 4.63 0.28 -5.81
N ILE A 176 3.50 0.85 -6.22
CA ILE A 176 3.43 1.78 -7.35
C ILE A 176 2.38 2.85 -7.05
N CYS A 177 2.60 4.08 -7.53
CA CYS A 177 1.59 5.13 -7.49
C CYS A 177 1.31 5.71 -8.89
N TRP A 178 0.10 6.22 -9.07
CA TRP A 178 -0.30 7.08 -10.18
C TRP A 178 -1.47 7.96 -9.72
N PRO A 179 -1.83 9.03 -10.45
CA PRO A 179 -2.94 9.89 -10.06
C PRO A 179 -4.24 9.11 -9.94
N MET A 180 -5.00 9.39 -8.88
CA MET A 180 -6.32 8.78 -8.67
C MET A 180 -6.31 7.24 -8.67
N TRP A 181 -5.18 6.61 -8.34
CA TRP A 181 -5.04 5.15 -8.35
C TRP A 181 -6.12 4.43 -7.56
N GLN A 182 -6.56 5.01 -6.44
CA GLN A 182 -7.65 4.49 -5.61
C GLN A 182 -8.97 4.36 -6.40
N ASN A 183 -9.29 5.36 -7.22
CA ASN A 183 -10.48 5.37 -8.05
C ASN A 183 -10.39 4.34 -9.18
N ASN A 184 -9.21 4.18 -9.78
CA ASN A 184 -9.00 3.15 -10.79
C ASN A 184 -9.12 1.75 -10.21
N VAL A 185 -8.54 1.50 -9.03
CA VAL A 185 -8.69 0.23 -8.31
C VAL A 185 -10.16 -0.04 -8.00
N ALA A 186 -10.89 0.96 -7.48
CA ALA A 186 -12.32 0.85 -7.19
C ALA A 186 -13.13 0.50 -8.44
N TYR A 187 -12.90 1.24 -9.52
CA TYR A 187 -13.56 1.02 -10.80
C TYR A 187 -13.27 -0.39 -11.33
N TYR A 188 -12.01 -0.82 -11.30
CA TYR A 188 -11.60 -2.14 -11.78
C TYR A 188 -12.23 -3.29 -10.95
N CYS A 189 -12.32 -3.15 -9.62
CA CYS A 189 -13.04 -4.11 -8.77
C CYS A 189 -14.52 -4.18 -9.17
N LYS A 190 -15.13 -3.03 -9.46
CA LYS A 190 -16.55 -2.90 -9.79
C LYS A 190 -16.89 -3.47 -11.16
N THR A 191 -15.98 -3.39 -12.12
CA THR A 191 -16.16 -3.94 -13.48
C THR A 191 -15.75 -5.40 -13.62
N CYS A 192 -15.10 -6.01 -12.62
CA CYS A 192 -14.72 -7.42 -12.66
C CYS A 192 -15.93 -8.36 -12.59
N ASP A 193 -16.27 -9.00 -13.71
CA ASP A 193 -17.39 -9.93 -13.85
C ASP A 193 -17.37 -11.06 -12.81
N ARG A 194 -16.20 -11.67 -12.57
CA ARG A 194 -16.06 -12.76 -11.59
C ARG A 194 -16.39 -12.31 -10.17
N CYS A 195 -15.94 -11.11 -9.78
CA CYS A 195 -16.26 -10.53 -8.47
C CYS A 195 -17.74 -10.18 -8.36
N GLN A 196 -18.32 -9.56 -9.40
CA GLN A 196 -19.73 -9.17 -9.37
C GLN A 196 -20.66 -10.39 -9.33
N LYS A 197 -20.28 -11.51 -9.96
CA LYS A 197 -21.02 -12.78 -9.88
C LYS A 197 -20.86 -13.49 -8.54
N ALA A 198 -19.66 -13.47 -7.96
CA ALA A 198 -19.39 -14.12 -6.68
C ALA A 198 -19.99 -13.35 -5.49
N ASN A 199 -19.92 -12.02 -5.53
CA ASN A 199 -20.47 -11.16 -4.49
C ASN A 199 -21.97 -10.99 -4.73
N LYS A 200 -22.78 -11.77 -4.02
CA LYS A 200 -24.22 -11.48 -3.94
C LYS A 200 -24.40 -10.10 -3.32
N SER A 201 -25.15 -9.22 -3.97
CA SER A 201 -25.57 -8.01 -3.27
C SER A 201 -26.37 -8.47 -2.06
N THR A 202 -25.91 -8.10 -0.87
CA THR A 202 -26.76 -8.19 0.32
C THR A 202 -27.82 -7.13 0.11
N GLY A 203 -28.89 -7.50 -0.61
CA GLY A 203 -30.04 -6.65 -0.78
C GLY A 203 -30.49 -6.13 0.58
N LYS A 204 -31.26 -5.04 0.58
CA LYS A 204 -32.03 -4.69 1.79
C LYS A 204 -32.72 -5.97 2.27
N ARG A 205 -32.67 -6.24 3.59
CA ARG A 205 -33.37 -7.38 4.19
C ARG A 205 -34.73 -7.48 3.52
N LEU A 206 -35.16 -8.70 3.13
CA LEU A 206 -36.53 -8.91 2.69
C LEU A 206 -37.42 -8.15 3.67
N GLY A 207 -38.32 -7.32 3.14
CA GLY A 207 -39.17 -6.44 3.96
C GLY A 207 -39.79 -7.23 5.10
N ASN A 208 -40.12 -6.54 6.19
CA ASN A 208 -40.77 -7.19 7.33
C ASN A 208 -41.94 -8.06 6.82
N MET A 209 -42.10 -9.26 7.41
CA MET A 209 -43.23 -10.13 7.08
C MET A 209 -44.52 -9.30 7.15
N ILE A 210 -45.22 -9.20 6.03
CA ILE A 210 -46.48 -8.47 5.96
C ILE A 210 -47.53 -9.38 6.57
N ASN A 211 -48.32 -8.85 7.52
CA ASN A 211 -49.44 -9.60 8.06
C ASN A 211 -50.49 -9.78 6.96
N ILE A 212 -50.84 -11.03 6.65
CA ILE A 212 -51.92 -11.35 5.72
C ILE A 212 -53.23 -10.98 6.42
N GLN A 213 -54.10 -10.23 5.73
CA GLN A 213 -55.40 -9.87 6.28
C GLN A 213 -56.24 -11.14 6.48
N GLU A 214 -56.77 -11.31 7.68
CA GLU A 214 -57.61 -12.46 8.01
C GLU A 214 -58.90 -12.44 7.15
N PRO A 215 -59.26 -13.57 6.51
CA PRO A 215 -60.50 -13.64 5.75
C PRO A 215 -61.70 -13.47 6.69
N LYS A 216 -62.58 -12.51 6.38
CA LYS A 216 -63.75 -12.18 7.20
C LYS A 216 -64.90 -13.18 7.07
N THR A 217 -64.90 -13.99 6.01
CA THR A 217 -65.96 -14.95 5.70
C THR A 217 -65.38 -16.24 5.11
N PRO A 218 -66.10 -17.37 5.21
CA PRO A 218 -65.71 -18.61 4.55
C PRO A 218 -65.51 -18.39 3.04
N TRP A 219 -64.51 -19.05 2.46
CA TRP A 219 -64.17 -18.98 1.02
C TRP A 219 -63.67 -17.62 0.50
N ASN A 220 -63.42 -16.65 1.37
CA ASN A 220 -62.97 -15.31 0.97
C ASN A 220 -61.54 -15.30 0.38
N ILE A 221 -60.69 -16.23 0.79
CA ILE A 221 -59.34 -16.41 0.24
C ILE A 221 -59.11 -17.91 0.03
N VAL A 222 -58.70 -18.30 -1.18
CA VAL A 222 -58.29 -19.67 -1.50
C VAL A 222 -56.89 -19.59 -2.10
N HIS A 223 -55.95 -20.28 -1.47
CA HIS A 223 -54.61 -20.49 -2.00
C HIS A 223 -54.52 -21.91 -2.53
N MET A 224 -53.86 -22.09 -3.66
CA MET A 224 -53.47 -23.39 -4.21
C MET A 224 -51.99 -23.31 -4.58
N ASP A 225 -51.28 -24.42 -4.46
CA ASP A 225 -49.89 -24.60 -4.88
C ASP A 225 -49.86 -25.40 -6.19
#